data_AF-A0A0K0FIE1-F1
#
_entry.id   AF-A0A0K0FIE1-F1
#
_cell.length_a   1.000
_cell.length_b   1.000
_cell.length_c   1.000
_cell.angle_alpha   90.00
_cell.angle_beta   90.00
_cell.angle_gamma   90.00
#
_symmetry.space_group_name_H-M   'P 1'
#
loop_
_entity.id
_entity.type
_entity.pdbx_description
1 polymer ?
#
loop_
_entity_poly.entity_id
_entity_poly.type
_entity_poly.pdbx_seq_one_letter_code
_entity_poly.pdbx_strand_id
1 'polypeptide(L)'
;MFLPYCDSVILYEKIQKIFEVLHYTISMVVFFSNKKEVQNIENPVDFIEKIVENHFESLFSLTDNKFRMTLKYHNLCHYGKMIETFPYVSLSAFSTLRFESSNSRIKKLLNVGSSYVNPCKTIIQKIAWNNFLDRNITKEGNEENEESEDVEIEWDFTITHFDRNPSLSLEGSENVYEEFNALNETLTNSISNDN
;
A
#
# COMPACT_ATOMS: atom_id res chain seq x y z
N MET A 1 11.53 -59.35 11.55
CA MET A 1 11.98 -58.59 10.37
C MET A 1 10.91 -57.55 10.08
N PHE A 2 11.01 -56.38 10.72
CA PHE A 2 10.06 -55.29 10.51
C PHE A 2 10.61 -54.39 9.39
N LEU A 3 9.82 -54.24 8.33
CA LEU A 3 10.14 -53.40 7.17
C LEU A 3 10.17 -51.91 7.55
N PRO A 4 10.97 -51.08 6.87
CA PRO A 4 11.14 -49.64 7.13
C PRO A 4 9.96 -48.81 6.59
N TYR A 5 8.73 -49.19 6.93
CA TYR A 5 7.50 -48.58 6.40
C TYR A 5 7.11 -47.29 7.13
N CYS A 6 7.85 -46.88 8.15
CA CYS A 6 7.39 -45.87 9.12
C CYS A 6 7.80 -44.44 8.76
N ASP A 7 9.04 -44.22 8.32
CA ASP A 7 9.57 -42.85 8.20
C ASP A 7 9.10 -42.12 6.94
N SER A 8 8.92 -42.85 5.82
CA SER A 8 8.50 -42.25 4.55
C SER A 8 7.03 -41.82 4.55
N VAL A 9 6.15 -42.57 5.22
CA VAL A 9 4.72 -42.24 5.35
C VAL A 9 4.53 -41.03 6.25
N ILE A 10 5.21 -40.99 7.39
CA ILE A 10 5.19 -39.84 8.30
C ILE A 10 5.72 -38.58 7.61
N LEU A 11 6.77 -38.72 6.79
CA LEU A 11 7.30 -37.61 6.00
C LEU A 11 6.29 -37.11 4.95
N TYR A 12 5.62 -38.04 4.25
CA TYR A 12 4.61 -37.70 3.25
C TYR A 12 3.41 -36.95 3.86
N GLU A 13 2.88 -37.43 4.99
CA GLU A 13 1.78 -36.75 5.70
C GLU A 13 2.16 -35.34 6.14
N LYS A 14 3.39 -35.15 6.65
CA LYS A 14 3.88 -33.82 7.00
C LYS A 14 4.01 -32.90 5.78
N ILE A 15 4.52 -33.41 4.67
CA ILE A 15 4.64 -32.65 3.41
C ILE A 15 3.25 -32.23 2.93
N GLN A 16 2.27 -33.12 2.96
CA GLN A 16 0.90 -32.81 2.58
C GLN A 16 0.32 -31.68 3.44
N LYS A 17 0.46 -31.74 4.77
CA LYS A 17 0.01 -30.67 5.67
C LYS A 17 0.69 -29.33 5.39
N ILE A 18 1.98 -29.34 5.04
CA ILE A 18 2.70 -28.12 4.63
C ILE A 18 2.07 -27.53 3.36
N PHE A 19 1.77 -28.36 2.36
CA PHE A 19 1.09 -27.92 1.14
C PHE A 19 -0.30 -27.36 1.41
N GLU A 20 -1.08 -27.95 2.31
CA GLU A 20 -2.39 -27.42 2.71
C GLU A 20 -2.27 -26.02 3.33
N VAL A 21 -1.35 -25.85 4.28
CA VAL A 21 -1.09 -24.53 4.89
C VAL A 21 -0.67 -23.51 3.83
N LEU A 22 0.25 -23.87 2.94
CA LEU A 22 0.70 -23.00 1.84
C LEU A 22 -0.43 -22.66 0.88
N HIS A 23 -1.26 -23.63 0.51
CA HIS A 23 -2.41 -23.44 -0.37
C HIS A 23 -3.35 -22.38 0.21
N TYR A 24 -3.80 -22.53 1.47
CA TYR A 24 -4.69 -21.55 2.08
C TYR A 24 -4.02 -20.18 2.30
N THR A 25 -2.71 -20.16 2.56
CA THR A 25 -1.93 -18.91 2.64
C THR A 25 -1.96 -18.16 1.32
N ILE A 26 -1.68 -18.85 0.21
CA ILE A 26 -1.69 -18.26 -1.12
C ILE A 26 -3.11 -17.82 -1.50
N SER A 27 -4.13 -18.62 -1.20
CA SER A 27 -5.53 -18.25 -1.44
C SER A 27 -5.92 -16.95 -0.74
N MET A 28 -5.51 -16.75 0.52
CA MET A 28 -5.70 -15.46 1.21
C MET A 28 -4.96 -14.32 0.50
N VAL A 29 -3.69 -14.52 0.12
CA VAL A 29 -2.90 -13.49 -0.57
C VAL A 29 -3.53 -13.10 -1.89
N VAL A 30 -3.96 -14.07 -2.70
CA VAL A 30 -4.65 -13.83 -3.98
C VAL A 30 -5.95 -13.06 -3.75
N PHE A 31 -6.76 -13.49 -2.79
CA PHE A 31 -8.00 -12.80 -2.43
C PHE A 31 -7.74 -11.33 -2.05
N PHE A 32 -6.72 -11.04 -1.24
CA PHE A 32 -6.42 -9.65 -0.85
C PHE A 32 -5.75 -8.81 -1.94
N SER A 33 -5.06 -9.45 -2.90
CA SER A 33 -4.33 -8.77 -3.96
C SER A 33 -5.18 -8.46 -5.18
N ASN A 34 -6.16 -9.32 -5.51
CA ASN A 34 -6.84 -9.28 -6.79
C ASN A 34 -8.24 -8.67 -6.72
N LYS A 35 -8.33 -7.33 -6.78
CA LYS A 35 -9.60 -6.59 -6.64
C LYS A 35 -10.69 -7.02 -7.63
N LYS A 36 -10.32 -7.39 -8.85
CA LYS A 36 -11.27 -7.76 -9.93
C LYS A 36 -11.92 -9.11 -9.66
N GLU A 37 -11.18 -10.06 -9.09
CA GLU A 37 -11.69 -11.41 -8.81
C GLU A 37 -12.60 -11.43 -7.58
N VAL A 38 -12.31 -10.63 -6.55
CA VAL A 38 -13.17 -10.53 -5.34
C VAL A 38 -14.58 -10.05 -5.69
N GLN A 39 -14.72 -9.17 -6.68
CA GLN A 39 -16.03 -8.66 -7.13
C GLN A 39 -16.90 -9.73 -7.81
N ASN A 40 -16.29 -10.81 -8.31
CA ASN A 40 -17.00 -11.91 -8.95
C ASN A 40 -17.45 -13.00 -7.96
N ILE A 41 -17.08 -12.88 -6.68
CA ILE A 41 -17.47 -13.84 -5.64
C ILE A 41 -18.84 -13.43 -5.09
N GLU A 42 -19.83 -14.32 -5.19
CA GLU A 42 -21.20 -14.05 -4.70
C GLU A 42 -21.25 -13.71 -3.20
N ASN A 43 -20.43 -14.38 -2.38
CA ASN A 43 -20.28 -14.05 -0.96
C ASN A 43 -18.79 -14.02 -0.54
N PRO A 44 -18.12 -12.86 -0.65
CA PRO A 44 -16.70 -12.74 -0.35
C PRO A 44 -16.40 -12.87 1.16
N VAL A 45 -17.39 -12.62 2.03
CA VAL A 45 -17.24 -12.73 3.49
C VAL A 45 -17.15 -14.20 3.89
N ASP A 46 -18.14 -15.01 3.53
CA ASP A 46 -18.15 -16.44 3.83
C ASP A 46 -16.93 -17.15 3.22
N PHE A 47 -16.52 -16.72 2.02
CA PHE A 47 -15.36 -17.26 1.34
C PHE A 47 -14.07 -17.03 2.13
N ILE A 48 -13.81 -15.79 2.59
CA ILE A 48 -12.59 -15.50 3.33
C ILE A 48 -12.61 -16.14 4.72
N GLU A 49 -13.76 -16.16 5.40
CA GLU A 49 -13.88 -16.78 6.72
C GLU A 49 -13.57 -18.26 6.65
N LYS A 50 -14.10 -18.95 5.64
CA LYS A 50 -13.80 -20.37 5.39
C LYS A 50 -12.33 -20.62 5.07
N ILE A 51 -11.69 -19.75 4.29
CA ILE A 51 -10.25 -19.89 4.01
C ILE A 51 -9.42 -19.72 5.29
N VAL A 52 -9.75 -18.71 6.10
CA VAL A 52 -9.06 -18.43 7.37
C VAL A 52 -9.23 -19.60 8.33
N GLU A 53 -10.43 -20.17 8.45
CA GLU A 53 -10.71 -21.34 9.28
C GLU A 53 -9.88 -22.55 8.83
N ASN A 54 -9.94 -22.91 7.55
CA ASN A 54 -9.16 -24.02 7.01
C ASN A 54 -7.64 -23.80 7.19
N HIS A 55 -7.16 -22.57 7.03
CA HIS A 55 -5.77 -22.24 7.26
C HIS A 55 -5.36 -22.54 8.71
N PHE A 56 -6.18 -22.14 9.68
CA PHE A 56 -5.91 -22.42 11.09
C PHE A 56 -5.97 -23.91 11.39
N GLU A 57 -6.98 -24.64 10.90
CA GLU A 57 -7.08 -26.09 11.07
C GLU A 57 -5.84 -26.81 10.55
N SER A 58 -5.40 -26.50 9.33
CA SER A 58 -4.18 -27.07 8.75
C SER A 58 -2.94 -26.69 9.56
N LEU A 59 -2.84 -25.46 10.07
CA LEU A 59 -1.69 -24.99 10.84
C LEU A 59 -1.61 -25.65 12.23
N PHE A 60 -2.74 -25.79 12.92
CA PHE A 60 -2.82 -26.51 14.19
C PHE A 60 -2.50 -28.00 13.98
N SER A 61 -3.02 -28.62 12.92
CA SER A 61 -2.73 -30.01 12.56
C SER A 61 -1.25 -30.24 12.19
N LEU A 62 -0.60 -29.29 11.52
CA LEU A 62 0.82 -29.36 11.16
C LEU A 62 1.74 -29.23 12.39
N THR A 63 1.32 -28.45 13.38
CA THR A 63 2.12 -28.12 14.56
C THR A 63 1.80 -28.98 15.77
N ASP A 64 1.00 -30.04 15.61
CA ASP A 64 0.50 -30.88 16.70
C ASP A 64 -0.16 -30.06 17.82
N ASN A 65 -0.97 -29.06 17.43
CA ASN A 65 -1.65 -28.10 18.33
C ASN A 65 -0.71 -27.24 19.18
N LYS A 66 0.57 -27.14 18.83
CA LYS A 66 1.55 -26.29 19.55
C LYS A 66 1.63 -24.87 18.99
N PHE A 67 0.91 -24.57 17.91
CA PHE A 67 0.84 -23.23 17.36
C PHE A 67 0.31 -22.23 18.40
N ARG A 68 1.05 -21.12 18.57
CA ARG A 68 0.64 -20.00 19.41
C ARG A 68 0.24 -18.83 18.53
N MET A 69 -1.00 -18.39 18.69
CA MET A 69 -1.54 -17.28 17.92
C MET A 69 -0.84 -15.97 18.30
N THR A 70 -0.24 -15.33 17.31
CA THR A 70 0.26 -13.95 17.45
C THR A 70 -0.86 -12.97 17.11
N LEU A 71 -0.68 -11.69 17.46
CA LEU A 71 -1.64 -10.65 17.09
C LEU A 71 -1.89 -10.58 15.58
N LYS A 72 -0.85 -10.80 14.75
CA LYS A 72 -0.99 -10.80 13.29
C LYS A 72 -1.91 -11.92 12.81
N TYR A 73 -1.79 -13.11 13.40
CA TYR A 73 -2.68 -14.22 13.09
C TYR A 73 -4.10 -13.96 13.62
N HIS A 74 -4.25 -13.42 14.82
CA HIS A 74 -5.57 -13.05 15.34
C HIS A 74 -6.31 -12.07 14.43
N ASN A 75 -5.58 -11.12 13.83
CA ASN A 75 -6.16 -10.17 12.89
C ASN A 75 -6.75 -10.82 11.64
N LEU A 76 -6.34 -12.05 11.28
CA LEU A 76 -6.93 -12.77 10.16
C LEU A 76 -8.42 -13.06 10.36
N CYS A 77 -8.83 -13.32 11.61
CA CYS A 77 -10.21 -13.58 11.99
C CYS A 77 -11.14 -12.37 11.78
N HIS A 78 -10.58 -11.16 11.66
CA HIS A 78 -11.37 -9.94 11.53
C HIS A 78 -11.58 -9.51 10.07
N TYR A 79 -10.95 -10.17 9.10
CA TYR A 79 -11.07 -9.77 7.68
C TYR A 79 -12.49 -9.92 7.14
N GLY A 80 -13.23 -10.96 7.54
CA GLY A 80 -14.65 -11.11 7.17
C GLY A 80 -15.46 -9.87 7.57
N LYS A 81 -15.32 -9.46 8.83
CA LYS A 81 -15.99 -8.26 9.35
C LYS A 81 -15.53 -6.97 8.66
N MET A 82 -14.25 -6.84 8.33
CA MET A 82 -13.75 -5.67 7.62
C MET A 82 -14.33 -5.54 6.21
N ILE A 83 -14.53 -6.64 5.50
CA ILE A 83 -15.15 -6.64 4.17
C ILE A 83 -16.62 -6.25 4.27
N GLU A 84 -17.35 -6.81 5.24
CA GLU A 84 -18.74 -6.46 5.50
C GLU A 84 -18.89 -4.96 5.83
N THR A 85 -17.95 -4.42 6.62
CA THR A 85 -17.98 -3.01 7.05
C THR A 85 -17.58 -2.03 5.94
N PHE A 86 -16.64 -2.43 5.07
CA PHE A 86 -16.10 -1.58 4.00
C PHE A 86 -16.22 -2.25 2.62
N PRO A 87 -17.44 -2.49 2.10
CA PRO A 87 -17.66 -3.31 0.90
C PRO A 87 -17.08 -2.73 -0.38
N TYR A 88 -16.89 -1.40 -0.43
CA TYR A 88 -16.34 -0.70 -1.60
C TYR A 88 -14.85 -0.36 -1.46
N VAL A 89 -14.23 -0.71 -0.33
CA VAL A 89 -12.82 -0.40 -0.06
C VAL A 89 -12.04 -1.71 -0.11
N SER A 90 -11.11 -1.80 -1.04
CA SER A 90 -10.19 -2.94 -1.05
C SER A 90 -9.35 -2.94 0.22
N LEU A 91 -9.16 -4.11 0.82
CA LEU A 91 -8.35 -4.27 2.02
C LEU A 91 -6.89 -3.81 1.85
N SER A 92 -6.38 -3.85 0.61
CA SER A 92 -5.08 -3.26 0.25
C SER A 92 -4.96 -1.76 0.56
N ALA A 93 -6.08 -1.03 0.63
CA ALA A 93 -6.11 0.39 0.99
C ALA A 93 -5.73 0.64 2.46
N PHE A 94 -5.91 -0.35 3.33
CA PHE A 94 -5.48 -0.28 4.75
C PHE A 94 -4.02 -0.70 4.95
N SER A 95 -3.31 -1.05 3.87
CA SER A 95 -1.89 -1.41 3.94
C SER A 95 -1.00 -0.20 4.20
N THR A 96 0.08 -0.41 4.96
CA THR A 96 1.13 0.60 5.19
C THR A 96 2.16 0.67 4.06
N LEU A 97 2.06 -0.20 3.05
CA LEU A 97 3.05 -0.32 1.98
C LEU A 97 3.33 1.02 1.26
N ARG A 98 2.30 1.83 1.04
CA ARG A 98 2.43 3.15 0.41
C ARG A 98 3.23 4.13 1.29
N PHE A 99 3.00 4.12 2.59
CA PHE A 99 3.74 4.95 3.54
C PHE A 99 5.19 4.49 3.67
N GLU A 100 5.44 3.19 3.70
CA GLU A 100 6.78 2.61 3.75
C GLU A 100 7.60 2.95 2.50
N SER A 101 6.98 2.83 1.31
CA SER A 101 7.58 3.24 0.04
C SER A 101 7.89 4.75 0.02
N SER A 102 6.95 5.58 0.45
CA SER A 102 7.14 7.04 0.53
C SER A 102 8.27 7.42 1.49
N ASN A 103 8.34 6.76 2.65
CA ASN A 103 9.43 6.94 3.62
C ASN A 103 10.79 6.57 3.02
N SER A 104 10.86 5.51 2.21
CA SER A 104 12.08 5.14 1.48
C SER A 104 12.49 6.24 0.49
N ARG A 105 11.54 6.78 -0.29
CA ARG A 105 11.78 7.88 -1.23
C ARG A 105 12.28 9.15 -0.53
N ILE A 106 11.65 9.53 0.58
CA ILE A 106 12.05 10.67 1.40
C ILE A 106 13.50 10.52 1.88
N LYS A 107 13.85 9.34 2.43
CA LYS A 107 15.23 9.06 2.90
C LYS A 107 16.25 9.15 1.77
N LYS A 108 15.93 8.67 0.56
CA LYS A 108 16.79 8.83 -0.62
C LYS A 108 17.00 10.30 -0.97
N LEU A 109 15.93 11.10 -0.99
CA LEU A 109 16.01 12.54 -1.32
C LEU A 109 16.83 13.34 -0.31
N LEU A 110 16.75 12.97 0.97
CA LEU A 110 17.59 13.54 2.03
C LEU A 110 19.07 13.22 1.82
N ASN A 111 19.41 11.98 1.52
CA ASN A 111 20.80 11.56 1.34
C ASN A 111 21.46 12.18 0.10
N VAL A 112 20.69 12.56 -0.92
CA VAL A 112 21.19 13.15 -2.17
C VAL A 112 21.24 14.69 -2.11
N GLY A 113 21.45 15.30 -0.94
CA GLY A 113 21.56 16.76 -0.81
C GLY A 113 22.33 17.21 0.42
N SER A 114 22.95 18.39 0.34
CA SER A 114 23.77 18.99 1.39
C SER A 114 23.02 19.96 2.32
N SER A 115 21.71 20.19 2.08
CA SER A 115 20.92 21.14 2.88
C SER A 115 20.30 20.47 4.10
N TYR A 116 21.01 20.52 5.22
CA TYR A 116 20.55 20.05 6.53
C TYR A 116 19.72 21.10 7.31
N VAL A 117 19.65 22.34 6.81
CA VAL A 117 19.01 23.46 7.52
C VAL A 117 17.48 23.34 7.50
N ASN A 118 16.89 22.94 6.36
CA ASN A 118 15.47 22.61 6.27
C ASN A 118 15.27 21.39 5.37
N PRO A 119 15.39 20.17 5.93
CA PRO A 119 15.27 18.92 5.17
C PRO A 119 13.90 18.79 4.50
N CYS A 120 12.82 19.17 5.19
CA CYS A 120 11.45 19.06 4.68
C CYS A 120 11.23 19.94 3.43
N LYS A 121 11.63 21.22 3.50
CA LYS A 121 11.53 22.15 2.35
C LYS A 121 12.37 21.66 1.17
N THR A 122 13.56 21.16 1.44
CA THR A 122 14.48 20.62 0.41
C THR A 122 13.90 19.39 -0.28
N ILE A 123 13.26 18.48 0.47
CA ILE A 123 12.57 17.31 -0.10
C ILE A 123 11.42 17.76 -1.01
N ILE A 124 10.57 18.69 -0.53
CA ILE A 124 9.40 19.18 -1.30
C ILE A 124 9.86 19.82 -2.61
N GLN A 125 10.88 20.67 -2.58
CA GLN A 125 11.45 21.30 -3.78
C GLN A 125 12.00 20.27 -4.77
N LYS A 126 12.70 19.24 -4.29
CA LYS A 126 13.20 18.16 -5.14
C LYS A 126 12.08 17.33 -5.76
N ILE A 127 11.00 17.06 -5.02
CA ILE A 127 9.83 16.36 -5.56
C ILE A 127 9.16 17.21 -6.63
N ALA A 128 8.90 18.49 -6.35
CA ALA A 128 8.29 19.41 -7.31
C ALA A 128 9.13 19.53 -8.60
N TRP A 129 10.45 19.62 -8.47
CA TRP A 129 11.36 19.66 -9.60
C TRP A 129 11.36 18.36 -10.41
N ASN A 130 11.41 17.19 -9.76
CA ASN A 130 11.33 15.91 -10.45
C ASN A 130 10.01 15.77 -11.21
N ASN A 131 8.88 16.10 -10.59
CA ASN A 131 7.58 16.07 -11.25
C ASN A 131 7.50 17.03 -12.44
N PHE A 132 8.13 18.21 -12.34
CA PHE A 132 8.26 19.13 -13.47
C PHE A 132 9.08 18.51 -14.62
N LEU A 133 10.22 17.88 -14.32
CA LEU A 133 11.04 17.21 -15.33
C LEU A 133 10.27 16.05 -15.98
N ASP A 134 9.63 15.18 -15.19
CA ASP A 134 8.86 14.05 -15.68
C ASP A 134 7.71 14.51 -16.60
N ARG A 135 7.04 15.63 -16.29
CA ARG A 135 5.96 16.16 -17.13
C ARG A 135 6.43 16.79 -18.44
N ASN A 136 7.62 17.36 -18.48
CA ASN A 136 8.10 18.14 -19.62
C ASN A 136 9.10 17.39 -20.50
N ILE A 137 9.87 16.45 -19.95
CA ILE A 137 10.87 15.67 -20.68
C ILE A 137 10.23 14.43 -21.32
N THR A 138 9.26 13.79 -20.65
CA THR A 138 8.63 12.55 -21.16
C THR A 138 7.62 12.81 -22.28
N LYS A 139 7.21 14.07 -22.51
CA LYS A 139 6.30 14.45 -23.60
C LYS A 139 6.99 14.67 -24.95
N GLU A 140 8.31 14.84 -24.98
CA GLU A 140 9.03 15.03 -26.25
C GLU A 140 9.45 13.69 -26.92
N GLY A 141 9.07 12.54 -26.33
CA GLY A 141 9.70 11.27 -26.65
C GLY A 141 8.92 10.22 -27.44
N ASN A 142 7.59 10.14 -27.37
CA ASN A 142 6.83 9.06 -28.01
C ASN A 142 5.38 9.50 -28.33
N GLU A 143 5.20 10.16 -29.47
CA GLU A 143 4.02 9.89 -30.28
C GLU A 143 4.29 8.55 -30.96
N GLU A 144 3.34 7.59 -30.88
CA GLU A 144 3.43 6.20 -31.38
C GLU A 144 3.98 5.18 -30.35
N ASN A 145 3.09 4.61 -29.53
CA ASN A 145 2.81 3.16 -29.49
C ASN A 145 1.87 2.77 -28.34
N GLU A 146 0.74 2.20 -28.76
CA GLU A 146 -0.11 1.13 -28.19
C GLU A 146 -0.19 0.84 -26.68
N GLU A 147 -1.47 0.77 -26.25
CA GLU A 147 -2.08 -0.13 -25.26
C GLU A 147 -1.14 -1.09 -24.51
N SER A 148 -0.94 -0.83 -23.21
CA SER A 148 -0.94 -1.88 -22.18
C SER A 148 -0.94 -1.28 -20.77
N GLU A 149 -1.67 -1.98 -19.91
CA GLU A 149 -1.34 -2.23 -18.49
C GLU A 149 -1.56 -1.13 -17.44
N ASP A 150 -2.15 -1.63 -16.35
CA ASP A 150 -2.18 -1.12 -14.98
C ASP A 150 -2.11 0.39 -14.79
N VAL A 151 -3.29 0.95 -14.45
CA VAL A 151 -3.42 2.32 -13.96
C VAL A 151 -2.59 2.46 -12.69
N GLU A 152 -1.34 2.85 -12.88
CA GLU A 152 -0.52 3.48 -11.86
C GLU A 152 -1.28 4.76 -11.49
N ILE A 153 -1.89 4.76 -10.31
CA ILE A 153 -2.51 5.98 -9.77
C ILE A 153 -1.36 6.92 -9.45
N GLU A 154 -0.97 7.70 -10.45
CA GLU A 154 -0.11 8.85 -10.32
C GLU A 154 -0.84 9.84 -9.42
N TRP A 155 -0.35 9.98 -8.19
CA TRP A 155 -0.86 11.00 -7.30
C TRP A 155 -0.37 12.35 -7.79
N ASP A 156 -1.23 13.01 -8.55
CA ASP A 156 -1.10 14.40 -8.88
C ASP A 156 -1.31 15.23 -7.60
N PHE A 157 -0.22 15.77 -7.05
CA PHE A 157 -0.27 16.73 -5.96
C PHE A 157 -0.52 18.16 -6.47
N THR A 158 -0.71 18.36 -7.77
CA THR A 158 -1.43 19.55 -8.22
C THR A 158 -2.88 19.37 -7.82
N ILE A 159 -3.34 20.23 -6.92
CA ILE A 159 -4.70 20.23 -6.40
C ILE A 159 -5.64 20.52 -7.59
N THR A 160 -6.10 19.49 -8.27
CA THR A 160 -7.14 19.56 -9.29
C THR A 160 -8.39 18.89 -8.71
N HIS A 161 -9.43 19.71 -8.51
CA HIS A 161 -10.79 19.38 -8.08
C HIS A 161 -11.10 19.38 -6.57
N PHE A 162 -11.31 20.58 -6.03
CA PHE A 162 -12.43 20.83 -5.11
C PHE A 162 -13.57 21.43 -5.95
N ASP A 163 -14.41 20.59 -6.55
CA ASP A 163 -15.61 21.06 -7.25
C ASP A 163 -16.79 21.21 -6.27
N ARG A 164 -17.28 22.44 -6.13
CA ARG A 164 -18.72 22.75 -6.26
C ARG A 164 -18.98 24.27 -6.28
N ASN A 165 -18.79 24.88 -7.44
CA ASN A 165 -19.85 25.59 -8.19
C ASN A 165 -19.23 26.40 -9.35
N PRO A 166 -19.80 26.34 -10.57
CA PRO A 166 -19.23 26.94 -11.75
C PRO A 166 -19.68 28.40 -11.88
N SER A 167 -18.93 29.31 -11.28
CA SER A 167 -18.82 30.70 -11.72
C SER A 167 -17.91 31.43 -10.73
N LEU A 168 -16.62 31.53 -11.03
CA LEU A 168 -15.84 32.71 -10.67
C LEU A 168 -14.51 32.70 -11.43
N SER A 169 -14.07 33.90 -11.77
CA SER A 169 -13.00 34.29 -12.67
C SER A 169 -11.59 33.85 -12.27
N LEU A 170 -10.71 33.89 -13.26
CA LEU A 170 -9.31 33.46 -13.33
C LEU A 170 -8.30 34.25 -12.44
N GLU A 171 -8.72 34.85 -11.33
CA GLU A 171 -7.89 35.77 -10.52
C GLU A 171 -7.27 35.13 -9.24
N GLY A 172 -7.63 33.88 -8.89
CA GLY A 172 -7.28 33.29 -7.57
C GLY A 172 -5.95 32.53 -7.46
N SER A 173 -5.22 32.29 -8.56
CA SER A 173 -4.05 31.40 -8.55
C SER A 173 -2.76 32.02 -8.02
N GLU A 174 -2.61 33.35 -8.07
CA GLU A 174 -1.46 34.07 -7.52
C GLU A 174 -1.50 34.11 -5.97
N ASN A 175 -2.70 34.10 -5.40
CA ASN A 175 -2.94 34.33 -3.98
C ASN A 175 -2.37 33.22 -3.07
N VAL A 176 -2.37 31.95 -3.53
CA VAL A 176 -1.89 30.81 -2.71
C VAL A 176 -0.36 30.75 -2.64
N TYR A 177 0.32 31.10 -3.73
CA TYR A 177 1.78 31.15 -3.76
C TYR A 177 2.30 32.32 -2.90
N GLU A 178 1.58 33.44 -2.93
CA GLU A 178 1.82 34.59 -2.05
C GLU A 178 1.56 34.26 -0.59
N GLU A 179 0.45 33.58 -0.26
CA GLU A 179 0.16 33.11 1.11
C GLU A 179 1.22 32.14 1.63
N PHE A 180 1.68 31.19 0.81
CA PHE A 180 2.73 30.25 1.20
C PHE A 180 4.07 30.98 1.42
N ASN A 181 4.41 31.93 0.55
CA ASN A 181 5.63 32.72 0.69
C ASN A 181 5.57 33.65 1.91
N ALA A 182 4.43 34.31 2.17
CA ALA A 182 4.21 35.15 3.33
C ALA A 182 4.27 34.34 4.64
N LEU A 183 3.69 33.13 4.66
CA LEU A 183 3.76 32.23 5.81
C LEU A 183 5.20 31.74 6.04
N ASN A 184 5.91 31.38 4.97
CA ASN A 184 7.31 30.98 5.04
C ASN A 184 8.21 32.13 5.50
N GLU A 185 7.96 33.37 5.08
CA GLU A 185 8.69 34.56 5.52
C GLU A 185 8.40 34.87 6.99
N THR A 186 7.13 34.77 7.41
CA THR A 186 6.71 34.94 8.82
C THR A 186 7.38 33.91 9.73
N LEU A 187 7.41 32.64 9.33
CA LEU A 187 8.07 31.57 10.08
C LEU A 187 9.60 31.73 10.13
N THR A 188 10.20 32.20 9.03
CA THR A 188 11.66 32.43 8.98
C THR A 188 12.05 33.62 9.86
N ASN A 189 11.23 34.66 9.90
CA ASN A 189 11.43 35.83 10.76
C ASN A 189 11.18 35.51 12.24
N SER A 190 10.20 34.68 12.57
CA SER A 190 9.97 34.24 13.95
C SER A 190 11.13 33.40 14.49
N ILE A 191 11.71 32.52 13.65
CA ILE A 191 12.89 31.73 14.02
C ILE A 191 14.15 32.61 14.17
N SER A 192 14.25 33.69 13.38
CA SER A 192 15.40 34.60 13.42
C SER A 192 15.36 35.58 14.61
N ASN A 193 14.18 35.84 15.18
CA ASN A 193 13.98 36.73 16.33
C ASN A 193 14.10 36.02 17.70
N ASP A 194 14.25 34.69 17.72
CA ASP A 194 14.45 33.88 18.93
C ASP A 194 15.96 33.59 19.20
N ASN A 195 16.88 34.31 18.56
CA ASN A 195 18.33 34.31 18.83
C ASN A 195 18.83 35.67 19.34
#